data_AF-A0A7K4JED0-F1
#
_entry.id   AF-A0A7K4JED0-F1
#
_cell.length_a   1.000
_cell.length_b   1.000
_cell.length_c   1.000
_cell.angle_alpha   90.00
_cell.angle_beta   90.00
_cell.angle_gamma   90.00
#
_symmetry.space_group_name_H-M   'P 1'
#
loop_
_entity.id
_entity.type
_entity.pdbx_description
1 polymer ?
#
loop_
_entity_poly.entity_id
_entity_poly.type
_entity_poly.pdbx_seq_one_letter_code
_entity_poly.pdbx_strand_id
1 'polypeptide(L)'
;SMPSEVLIKIFSYLDAASLLCVGCVNKHFYHLANDNGIWLKIYSSCFQPRRTIWTMKSEQTETVSLGCAALHNRQPGYWKKEYIFKQIAAVKNNVKRLVKPLDPYTGLPCKNKEAIKAYGLSWIIVLKDKSGKEYVMEKANLSFKDTSVTIHWYSASWPCLDTLSTLKLFGVTPLLLDQSKASSKNGPRRRSLIAEYHLANLTESSVAFGADKLVELFSLNPGLLVGLWKEKNEIAFVTASLHYHQLIERSTLGSPTVQYTLPPNKPILDDVDPEYGLHNYDLHLDMHSGSCTFLCGTFKNLFCRKGRVD
;
A
#
# COMPACT_ATOMS: atom_id res chain seq x y z
N SER A 1 -2.11 -40.30 9.92
CA SER A 1 -2.41 -38.88 10.13
C SER A 1 -2.29 -38.53 11.59
N MET A 2 -1.77 -37.34 11.94
CA MET A 2 -1.72 -36.89 13.34
C MET A 2 -3.13 -36.58 13.89
N PRO A 3 -3.39 -36.80 15.19
CA PRO A 3 -4.64 -36.40 15.83
C PRO A 3 -4.85 -34.87 15.84
N SER A 4 -6.10 -34.43 15.83
CA SER A 4 -6.47 -33.00 15.78
C SER A 4 -5.97 -32.24 17.01
N GLU A 5 -5.93 -32.89 18.17
CA GLU A 5 -5.47 -32.34 19.44
C GLU A 5 -3.97 -32.01 19.39
N VAL A 6 -3.19 -32.87 18.76
CA VAL A 6 -1.75 -32.66 18.56
C VAL A 6 -1.51 -31.50 17.59
N LEU A 7 -2.29 -31.41 16.51
CA LEU A 7 -2.23 -30.31 15.55
C LEU A 7 -2.62 -28.97 16.16
N ILE A 8 -3.70 -28.91 16.96
CA ILE A 8 -4.11 -27.71 17.70
C ILE A 8 -3.00 -27.26 18.65
N LYS A 9 -2.37 -28.21 19.35
CA LYS A 9 -1.23 -27.90 20.24
C LYS A 9 -0.06 -27.31 19.46
N ILE A 10 0.30 -27.88 18.31
CA ILE A 10 1.33 -27.32 17.41
C ILE A 10 0.94 -25.91 16.94
N PHE A 11 -0.30 -25.72 16.49
CA PHE A 11 -0.79 -24.44 15.99
C PHE A 11 -0.82 -23.36 17.08
N SER A 12 -0.97 -23.74 18.35
CA SER A 12 -0.95 -22.81 19.49
C SER A 12 0.40 -22.13 19.75
N TYR A 13 1.47 -22.62 19.12
CA TYR A 13 2.81 -22.02 19.15
C TYR A 13 3.09 -21.08 17.96
N LEU A 14 2.22 -21.07 16.95
CA LEU A 14 2.38 -20.23 15.76
C LEU A 14 1.94 -18.79 16.05
N ASP A 15 2.59 -17.83 15.39
CA ASP A 15 2.13 -16.45 15.36
C ASP A 15 0.91 -16.31 14.44
N ALA A 16 0.22 -15.17 14.55
CA ALA A 16 -1.01 -14.92 13.80
C ALA A 16 -0.81 -15.03 12.27
N ALA A 17 0.33 -14.60 11.73
CA ALA A 17 0.57 -14.68 10.29
C ALA A 17 0.80 -16.13 9.84
N SER A 18 1.61 -16.90 10.57
CA SER A 18 1.81 -18.33 10.28
C SER A 18 0.51 -19.13 10.40
N LEU A 19 -0.35 -18.81 11.38
CA LEU A 19 -1.65 -19.46 11.57
C LEU A 19 -2.59 -19.18 10.40
N LEU A 20 -2.56 -17.97 9.83
CA LEU A 20 -3.29 -17.65 8.60
C LEU A 20 -2.77 -18.46 7.40
N CYS A 21 -1.45 -18.60 7.26
CA CYS A 21 -0.84 -19.38 6.19
C CYS A 21 -1.18 -20.87 6.29
N VAL A 22 -1.15 -21.45 7.49
CA VAL A 22 -1.56 -22.84 7.76
C VAL A 22 -3.01 -23.09 7.33
N GLY A 23 -3.90 -22.11 7.56
CA GLY A 23 -5.28 -22.19 7.11
C GLY A 23 -5.46 -22.26 5.59
N CYS A 24 -4.44 -21.88 4.80
CA CYS A 24 -4.47 -21.97 3.33
C CYS A 24 -4.02 -23.34 2.80
N VAL A 25 -3.51 -24.25 3.64
CA VAL A 25 -2.93 -25.53 3.20
C VAL A 25 -4.01 -26.53 2.79
N ASN A 26 -5.02 -26.76 3.63
CA ASN A 26 -6.14 -27.65 3.33
C ASN A 26 -7.37 -27.33 4.21
N LYS A 27 -8.53 -27.91 3.88
CA LYS A 27 -9.79 -27.68 4.63
C LYS A 27 -9.70 -28.06 6.10
N HIS A 28 -9.04 -29.17 6.43
CA HIS A 28 -8.90 -29.62 7.82
C HIS A 28 -8.06 -28.61 8.64
N PHE A 29 -6.93 -28.18 8.10
CA PHE A 29 -6.06 -27.17 8.70
C PHE A 29 -6.74 -25.82 8.79
N TYR A 30 -7.58 -25.45 7.83
CA TYR A 30 -8.41 -24.26 7.90
C TYR A 30 -9.35 -24.28 9.12
N HIS A 31 -10.03 -25.40 9.38
CA HIS A 31 -10.90 -25.53 10.53
C HIS A 31 -10.12 -25.44 11.85
N LEU A 32 -9.01 -26.18 11.96
CA LEU A 32 -8.18 -26.17 13.17
C LEU A 32 -7.49 -24.81 13.40
N ALA A 33 -7.04 -24.13 12.35
CA ALA A 33 -6.43 -22.80 12.44
C ALA A 33 -7.44 -21.71 12.81
N ASN A 34 -8.75 -21.96 12.71
CA ASN A 34 -9.81 -21.06 13.17
C ASN A 34 -10.26 -21.37 14.60
N ASP A 35 -9.52 -22.18 15.35
CA ASP A 35 -9.82 -22.49 16.74
C ASP A 35 -9.90 -21.22 17.60
N ASN A 36 -11.03 -21.06 18.29
CA ASN A 36 -11.29 -19.87 19.10
C ASN A 36 -10.37 -19.77 20.33
N GLY A 37 -9.87 -20.89 20.85
CA GLY A 37 -8.95 -20.91 21.98
C GLY A 37 -7.57 -20.34 21.61
N ILE A 38 -7.02 -20.74 20.47
CA ILE A 38 -5.76 -20.19 19.94
C ILE A 38 -5.89 -18.68 19.70
N TRP A 39 -6.95 -18.24 19.01
CA TRP A 39 -7.13 -16.82 18.70
C TRP A 39 -7.45 -15.97 19.92
N LEU A 40 -8.17 -16.49 20.92
CA LEU A 40 -8.38 -15.78 22.18
C LEU A 40 -7.06 -15.57 22.94
N LYS A 41 -6.17 -16.57 22.93
CA LYS A 41 -4.83 -16.45 23.53
C LYS A 41 -4.01 -15.35 22.84
N ILE A 42 -3.98 -15.34 21.51
CA ILE A 42 -3.31 -14.30 20.71
C ILE A 42 -3.93 -12.92 20.95
N TYR A 43 -5.26 -12.82 20.95
CA TYR A 43 -5.97 -11.58 21.23
C TYR A 43 -5.61 -11.03 22.61
N SER A 44 -5.61 -11.89 23.62
CA SER A 44 -5.33 -11.52 25.00
C SER A 44 -3.87 -11.07 25.16
N SER A 45 -2.90 -11.73 24.53
CA SER A 45 -1.50 -11.32 24.62
C SER A 45 -1.22 -9.96 23.96
N CYS A 46 -1.93 -9.64 22.87
CA CYS A 46 -1.74 -8.37 22.15
C CYS A 46 -2.51 -7.19 22.73
N PHE A 47 -3.66 -7.44 23.38
CA PHE A 47 -4.61 -6.38 23.72
C PHE A 47 -5.01 -6.31 25.19
N GLN A 48 -4.42 -7.12 26.07
CA GLN A 48 -4.62 -6.89 27.49
C GLN A 48 -4.02 -5.54 27.90
N PRO A 49 -4.70 -4.77 28.77
CA PRO A 49 -4.04 -3.67 29.45
C PRO A 49 -2.83 -4.26 30.16
N ARG A 50 -1.62 -3.75 29.90
CA ARG A 50 -0.52 -3.93 30.85
C ARG A 50 -1.10 -3.44 32.17
N ARG A 51 -1.35 -4.35 33.12
CA ARG A 51 -1.76 -3.99 34.48
C ARG A 51 -0.82 -2.86 34.87
N THR A 52 -1.37 -1.65 35.01
CA THR A 52 -0.67 -0.59 35.70
C THR A 52 -0.22 -1.22 37.00
N ILE A 53 1.09 -1.17 37.24
CA ILE A 53 1.70 -1.59 38.50
C ILE A 53 1.16 -0.60 39.53
N TRP A 54 -0.06 -0.86 40.00
CA TRP A 54 -0.65 -0.21 41.14
C TRP A 54 -0.50 -1.23 42.25
N THR A 55 0.59 -1.10 42.98
CA THR A 55 0.79 -1.78 44.26
C THR A 55 -0.33 -1.36 45.20
N MET A 56 -1.32 -2.23 45.38
CA MET A 56 -2.13 -2.27 46.59
C MET A 56 -2.33 -3.72 47.04
N LYS A 57 -2.04 -3.94 48.32
CA LYS A 57 -2.13 -5.20 49.06
C LYS A 57 -3.59 -5.60 49.31
N SER A 58 -3.82 -6.91 49.36
CA SER A 58 -5.04 -7.63 49.83
C SER A 58 -6.33 -7.30 49.06
N GLU A 59 -7.26 -8.21 48.80
CA GLU A 59 -7.53 -9.56 49.30
C GLU A 59 -8.39 -10.27 48.24
N GLN A 60 -8.51 -11.58 48.37
CA GLN A 60 -9.12 -12.51 47.42
C GLN A 60 -10.55 -12.12 46.98
N THR A 61 -10.87 -12.33 45.70
CA THR A 61 -11.93 -13.27 45.22
C THR A 61 -12.46 -12.84 43.84
N GLU A 62 -12.61 -13.83 42.94
CA GLU A 62 -13.30 -13.76 41.64
C GLU A 62 -12.60 -13.09 40.44
N THR A 63 -11.41 -13.57 40.11
CA THR A 63 -10.99 -13.66 38.70
C THR A 63 -10.71 -15.11 38.38
N VAL A 64 -11.68 -15.85 37.82
CA VAL A 64 -11.54 -17.01 36.93
C VAL A 64 -12.95 -17.61 36.76
N SER A 65 -13.66 -17.30 35.66
CA SER A 65 -14.56 -18.26 34.97
C SER A 65 -15.30 -17.66 33.74
N LEU A 66 -15.17 -16.37 33.41
CA LEU A 66 -15.87 -15.86 32.20
C LEU A 66 -15.24 -16.28 30.85
N GLY A 67 -14.01 -16.81 30.87
CA GLY A 67 -13.26 -17.15 29.64
C GLY A 67 -13.73 -18.42 28.93
N CYS A 68 -14.01 -19.50 29.68
CA CYS A 68 -14.34 -20.82 29.09
C CYS A 68 -15.82 -20.95 28.73
N ALA A 69 -16.74 -20.37 29.51
CA ALA A 69 -18.17 -20.43 29.23
C ALA A 69 -18.57 -19.63 27.98
N ALA A 70 -17.89 -18.51 27.72
CA ALA A 70 -18.13 -17.67 26.53
C ALA A 70 -17.47 -18.20 25.23
N LEU A 71 -16.60 -19.21 25.35
CA LEU A 71 -15.86 -19.82 24.24
C LEU A 71 -16.72 -20.81 23.42
N HIS A 72 -17.61 -21.55 24.08
CA HIS A 72 -18.46 -22.57 23.45
C HIS A 72 -19.67 -22.00 22.69
N ASN A 73 -20.13 -20.78 23.01
CA ASN A 73 -21.29 -20.16 22.36
C ASN A 73 -20.96 -19.33 21.10
N ARG A 74 -19.69 -19.24 20.69
CA ARG A 74 -19.26 -18.39 19.56
C ARG A 74 -18.91 -19.24 18.35
N GLN A 75 -19.30 -18.77 17.16
CA GLN A 75 -18.95 -19.44 15.91
C GLN A 75 -17.42 -19.60 15.77
N PRO A 76 -16.94 -20.68 15.13
CA PRO A 76 -15.52 -20.86 14.84
C PRO A 76 -14.91 -19.66 14.10
N GLY A 77 -13.72 -19.24 14.50
CA GLY A 77 -13.03 -18.08 13.91
C GLY A 77 -13.58 -16.72 14.34
N TYR A 78 -14.43 -16.63 15.37
CA TYR A 78 -14.89 -15.36 15.92
C TYR A 78 -13.71 -14.50 16.41
N TRP A 79 -12.85 -15.06 17.27
CA TRP A 79 -11.72 -14.31 17.84
C TRP A 79 -10.67 -13.91 16.80
N LYS A 80 -10.54 -14.70 15.73
CA LYS A 80 -9.75 -14.36 14.55
C LYS A 80 -10.25 -13.08 13.90
N LYS A 81 -11.56 -12.98 13.65
CA LYS A 81 -12.19 -11.79 13.05
C LYS A 81 -12.00 -10.57 13.94
N GLU A 82 -12.26 -10.69 15.24
CA GLU A 82 -12.07 -9.61 16.21
C GLU A 82 -10.61 -9.14 16.29
N TYR A 83 -9.66 -10.07 16.31
CA TYR A 83 -8.24 -9.76 16.30
C TYR A 83 -7.85 -8.96 15.05
N ILE A 84 -8.22 -9.45 13.87
CA ILE A 84 -7.92 -8.80 12.58
C ILE A 84 -8.57 -7.40 12.53
N PHE A 85 -9.86 -7.30 12.90
CA PHE A 85 -10.58 -6.03 12.90
C PHE A 85 -9.92 -5.00 13.81
N LYS A 86 -9.54 -5.39 15.03
CA LYS A 86 -8.88 -4.51 16.00
C LYS A 86 -7.49 -4.06 15.53
N GLN A 87 -6.71 -4.96 14.91
CA GLN A 87 -5.42 -4.60 14.32
C GLN A 87 -5.59 -3.58 13.17
N ILE A 88 -6.52 -3.83 12.24
CA ILE A 88 -6.80 -2.91 11.12
C ILE A 88 -7.25 -1.54 11.67
N ALA A 89 -8.14 -1.53 12.66
CA ALA A 89 -8.62 -0.29 13.27
C ALA A 89 -7.49 0.49 13.96
N ALA A 90 -6.59 -0.19 14.68
CA ALA A 90 -5.44 0.45 15.32
C ALA A 90 -4.49 1.11 14.30
N VAL A 91 -4.17 0.41 13.21
CA VAL A 91 -3.33 0.93 12.12
C VAL A 91 -4.00 2.14 11.46
N LYS A 92 -5.28 2.01 11.08
CA LYS A 92 -6.05 3.11 10.48
C LYS A 92 -6.10 4.34 11.38
N ASN A 93 -6.33 4.16 12.68
CA ASN A 93 -6.36 5.28 13.63
C ASN A 93 -4.99 5.94 13.78
N ASN A 94 -3.90 5.16 13.81
CA ASN A 94 -2.55 5.70 13.86
C ASN A 94 -2.23 6.52 12.60
N VAL A 95 -2.55 5.98 11.41
CA VAL A 95 -2.36 6.68 10.14
C VAL A 95 -3.23 7.93 10.05
N LYS A 96 -4.50 7.86 10.46
CA LYS A 96 -5.39 9.02 10.52
C LYS A 96 -4.81 10.16 11.35
N ARG A 97 -4.15 9.84 12.47
CA ARG A 97 -3.46 10.83 13.31
C ARG A 97 -2.23 11.42 12.61
N LEU A 98 -1.48 10.61 11.87
CA LEU A 98 -0.29 11.06 11.12
C LEU A 98 -0.66 11.94 9.92
N VAL A 99 -1.78 11.68 9.25
CA VAL A 99 -2.19 12.46 8.07
C VAL A 99 -3.03 13.69 8.40
N LYS A 100 -3.49 13.84 9.64
CA LYS A 100 -4.28 15.00 10.10
C LYS A 100 -3.56 16.35 9.96
N PRO A 101 -2.29 16.52 10.35
CA PRO A 101 -1.59 17.79 10.15
C PRO A 101 -1.30 17.99 8.66
N LEU A 102 -1.79 19.11 8.12
CA LEU A 102 -1.55 19.52 6.75
C LEU A 102 -0.43 20.55 6.70
N ASP A 103 0.36 20.46 5.64
CA ASP A 103 1.40 21.41 5.33
C ASP A 103 0.76 22.71 4.79
N PRO A 104 1.08 23.89 5.36
CA PRO A 104 0.46 25.16 4.97
C PRO A 104 0.76 25.61 3.54
N TYR A 105 1.78 25.05 2.89
CA TYR A 105 2.24 25.46 1.57
C TYR A 105 1.76 24.51 0.47
N THR A 106 1.63 23.22 0.77
CA THR A 106 1.22 22.20 -0.21
C THR A 106 -0.21 21.71 -0.01
N GLY A 107 -0.82 21.96 1.15
CA GLY A 107 -2.13 21.41 1.52
C GLY A 107 -2.13 19.89 1.73
N LEU A 108 -0.96 19.25 1.71
CA LEU A 108 -0.79 17.80 1.85
C LEU A 108 -0.40 17.41 3.27
N PRO A 109 -0.60 16.14 3.69
CA PRO A 109 -0.21 15.72 5.01
C PRO A 109 1.31 15.86 5.30
N CYS A 110 1.69 16.49 6.41
CA CYS A 110 3.12 16.72 6.70
C CYS A 110 3.92 15.42 6.92
N LYS A 111 3.26 14.33 7.30
CA LYS A 111 3.89 13.08 7.74
C LYS A 111 3.57 11.90 6.81
N ASN A 112 3.54 12.16 5.49
CA ASN A 112 3.23 11.13 4.49
C ASN A 112 4.17 9.93 4.57
N LYS A 113 5.48 10.17 4.72
CA LYS A 113 6.50 9.10 4.83
C LYS A 113 6.26 8.22 6.06
N GLU A 114 5.98 8.82 7.22
CA GLU A 114 5.66 8.11 8.45
C GLU A 114 4.35 7.35 8.33
N ALA A 115 3.33 7.95 7.70
CA ALA A 115 2.03 7.32 7.46
C ALA A 115 2.16 6.09 6.55
N ILE A 116 2.93 6.18 5.47
CA ILE A 116 3.23 5.07 4.55
C ILE A 116 3.94 3.94 5.31
N LYS A 117 4.97 4.26 6.09
CA LYS A 117 5.69 3.29 6.92
C LYS A 117 4.80 2.66 7.99
N ALA A 118 3.96 3.45 8.67
CA ALA A 118 3.04 2.99 9.70
C ALA A 118 1.91 2.10 9.13
N TYR A 119 1.54 2.28 7.86
CA TYR A 119 0.61 1.40 7.17
C TYR A 119 1.30 0.14 6.60
N GLY A 120 2.63 0.07 6.64
CA GLY A 120 3.41 -0.99 5.99
C GLY A 120 3.23 -1.01 4.48
N LEU A 121 2.93 0.15 3.87
CA LEU A 121 2.65 0.27 2.45
C LEU A 121 3.94 0.19 1.64
N SER A 122 3.94 -0.68 0.64
CA SER A 122 4.95 -0.77 -0.41
C SER A 122 4.29 -0.83 -1.79
N TRP A 123 5.08 -0.74 -2.85
CA TRP A 123 4.58 -0.81 -4.21
C TRP A 123 5.34 -1.86 -5.02
N ILE A 124 4.61 -2.52 -5.91
CA ILE A 124 5.16 -3.53 -6.81
C ILE A 124 4.64 -3.27 -8.22
N ILE A 125 5.41 -3.71 -9.21
CA ILE A 125 4.95 -3.81 -10.59
C ILE A 125 4.72 -5.27 -10.94
N VAL A 126 3.62 -5.55 -11.65
CA VAL A 126 3.34 -6.83 -12.26
C VAL A 126 3.29 -6.66 -13.77
N LEU A 127 4.20 -7.34 -14.47
CA LEU A 127 4.24 -7.41 -15.92
C LEU A 127 3.52 -8.68 -16.35
N LYS A 128 2.58 -8.57 -17.29
CA LYS A 128 1.84 -9.71 -17.82
C LYS A 128 2.21 -9.96 -19.27
N ASP A 129 2.60 -11.19 -19.55
CA ASP A 129 2.87 -11.70 -20.89
C ASP A 129 1.57 -11.87 -21.70
N LYS A 130 1.66 -11.86 -23.03
CA LYS A 130 0.59 -12.25 -23.96
C LYS A 130 0.08 -13.67 -23.69
N SER A 131 0.94 -14.56 -23.19
CA SER A 131 0.57 -15.90 -22.72
C SER A 131 -0.18 -15.93 -21.38
N GLY A 132 -0.29 -14.80 -20.69
CA GLY A 132 -0.93 -14.67 -19.39
C GLY A 132 -0.01 -14.89 -18.19
N LYS A 133 1.26 -15.23 -18.40
CA LYS A 133 2.26 -15.36 -17.32
C LYS A 133 2.56 -14.01 -16.68
N GLU A 134 2.61 -13.98 -15.34
CA GLU A 134 2.90 -12.77 -14.57
C GLU A 134 4.34 -12.77 -14.02
N TYR A 135 5.00 -11.62 -14.13
CA TYR A 135 6.32 -11.34 -13.57
C TYR A 135 6.20 -10.22 -12.53
N VAL A 136 6.58 -10.51 -11.28
CA VAL A 136 6.42 -9.57 -10.16
C VAL A 136 7.76 -8.92 -9.82
N MET A 137 7.80 -7.59 -9.82
CA MET A 137 8.96 -6.78 -9.44
C MET A 137 8.69 -6.13 -8.08
N GLU A 138 9.23 -6.75 -7.02
CA GLU A 138 9.03 -6.27 -5.64
C GLU A 138 10.12 -5.30 -5.16
N LYS A 139 11.36 -5.46 -5.63
CA LYS A 139 12.49 -4.64 -5.19
C LYS A 139 12.42 -3.29 -5.89
N ALA A 140 12.24 -2.23 -5.11
CA ALA A 140 12.18 -0.87 -5.59
C ALA A 140 12.93 0.08 -4.65
N ASN A 141 13.57 1.09 -5.23
CA ASN A 141 14.13 2.21 -4.47
C ASN A 141 13.07 3.30 -4.36
N LEU A 142 12.86 3.78 -3.14
CA LEU A 142 11.90 4.83 -2.82
C LEU A 142 12.61 6.14 -2.55
N SER A 143 12.21 7.19 -3.26
CA SER A 143 12.63 8.57 -3.01
C SER A 143 11.40 9.36 -2.59
N PHE A 144 11.38 9.81 -1.34
CA PHE A 144 10.29 10.62 -0.80
C PHE A 144 10.59 12.09 -1.05
N LYS A 145 9.65 12.80 -1.67
CA LYS A 145 9.67 14.25 -1.90
C LYS A 145 8.58 14.92 -1.08
N ASP A 146 8.44 16.23 -1.22
CA ASP A 146 7.49 17.03 -0.43
C ASP A 146 6.03 16.74 -0.84
N THR A 147 5.79 16.61 -2.15
CA THR A 147 4.43 16.39 -2.70
C THR A 147 4.22 15.01 -3.32
N SER A 148 5.29 14.24 -3.51
CA SER A 148 5.22 12.95 -4.20
C SER A 148 6.21 11.92 -3.64
N VAL A 149 5.99 10.66 -4.02
CA VAL A 149 6.98 9.59 -3.90
C VAL A 149 7.36 9.10 -5.27
N THR A 150 8.65 9.05 -5.54
CA THR A 150 9.20 8.40 -6.74
C THR A 150 9.63 6.99 -6.38
N ILE A 151 9.16 6.03 -7.17
CA ILE A 151 9.46 4.61 -7.01
C ILE A 151 10.23 4.16 -8.23
N HIS A 152 11.43 3.61 -8.03
CA HIS A 152 12.33 3.21 -9.11
C HIS A 152 12.60 1.71 -9.05
N TRP A 153 12.23 1.00 -10.11
CA TRP A 153 12.47 -0.43 -10.29
C TRP A 153 13.57 -0.62 -11.34
N TYR A 154 14.57 -1.42 -10.97
CA TYR A 154 15.65 -1.87 -11.84
C TYR A 154 15.94 -3.32 -11.50
N SER A 155 16.25 -4.11 -12.51
CA SER A 155 16.53 -5.53 -12.37
C SER A 155 17.53 -5.95 -13.45
N ALA A 156 18.34 -6.96 -13.16
CA ALA A 156 19.17 -7.58 -14.18
C ALA A 156 18.38 -8.54 -15.08
N SER A 157 17.21 -9.00 -14.62
CA SER A 157 16.37 -9.98 -15.32
C SER A 157 14.98 -9.41 -15.58
N TRP A 158 14.86 -8.60 -16.63
CA TRP A 158 13.57 -8.14 -17.12
C TRP A 158 13.04 -9.11 -18.18
N PRO A 159 11.72 -9.36 -18.22
CA PRO A 159 11.13 -10.08 -19.35
C PRO A 159 11.24 -9.24 -20.64
N CYS A 160 11.40 -9.92 -21.78
CA CYS A 160 11.47 -9.29 -23.09
C CYS A 160 10.20 -8.47 -23.38
N LEU A 161 10.36 -7.23 -23.85
CA LEU A 161 9.23 -6.33 -24.06
C LEU A 161 8.22 -6.88 -25.08
N ASP A 162 8.69 -7.57 -26.11
CA ASP A 162 7.86 -8.09 -27.20
C ASP A 162 6.83 -9.15 -26.74
N THR A 163 7.13 -9.85 -25.63
CA THR A 163 6.21 -10.83 -25.04
C THR A 163 5.22 -10.20 -24.08
N LEU A 164 5.46 -8.96 -23.62
CA LEU A 164 4.62 -8.30 -22.64
C LEU A 164 3.38 -7.67 -23.30
N SER A 165 2.30 -7.64 -22.52
CA SER A 165 1.02 -7.05 -22.92
C SER A 165 0.67 -5.85 -22.03
N THR A 166 0.78 -6.03 -20.72
CA THR A 166 0.33 -5.04 -19.74
C THR A 166 1.31 -4.92 -18.57
N LEU A 167 1.39 -3.71 -18.03
CA LEU A 167 2.10 -3.39 -16.81
C LEU A 167 1.08 -2.86 -15.81
N LYS A 168 1.04 -3.46 -14.62
CA LYS A 168 0.13 -3.07 -13.54
C LYS A 168 0.91 -2.61 -12.33
N LEU A 169 0.56 -1.44 -11.82
CA LEU A 169 1.12 -0.87 -10.59
C LEU A 169 0.19 -1.16 -9.42
N PHE A 170 0.73 -1.78 -8.36
CA PHE A 170 -0.02 -2.14 -7.18
C PHE A 170 0.54 -1.47 -5.92
N GLY A 171 -0.37 -1.00 -5.06
CA GLY A 171 -0.10 -0.79 -3.64
C GLY A 171 -0.22 -2.11 -2.89
N VAL A 172 0.73 -2.40 -2.02
CA VAL A 172 0.84 -3.66 -1.28
C VAL A 172 0.91 -3.37 0.20
N THR A 173 0.04 -4.04 0.96
CA THR A 173 -0.05 -3.85 2.42
C THR A 173 -0.13 -5.20 3.13
N PRO A 174 0.56 -5.37 4.26
CA PRO A 174 0.43 -6.61 5.04
C PRO A 174 -0.97 -6.69 5.64
N LEU A 175 -1.57 -7.90 5.67
CA LEU A 175 -2.86 -8.11 6.33
C LEU A 175 -2.77 -7.95 7.86
N LEU A 176 -1.60 -8.23 8.42
CA LEU A 176 -1.28 -8.04 9.82
C LEU A 176 0.05 -7.28 9.91
N LEU A 177 0.03 -6.07 10.46
CA LEU A 177 1.26 -5.44 10.93
C LEU A 177 1.68 -6.16 12.21
N ASP A 178 2.59 -7.14 12.09
CA ASP A 178 3.23 -7.71 13.27
C ASP A 178 4.04 -6.59 13.95
N GLN A 179 3.59 -6.18 15.14
CA GLN A 179 4.24 -5.14 15.93
C GLN A 179 5.56 -5.64 16.56
N SER A 180 5.86 -6.95 16.47
CA SER A 180 6.93 -7.57 17.25
C SER A 180 8.12 -8.09 16.45
N LYS A 181 8.03 -8.23 15.12
CA LYS A 181 9.16 -8.69 14.28
C LYS A 181 9.21 -7.98 12.94
N ALA A 182 10.44 -7.77 12.45
CA ALA A 182 10.71 -7.28 11.11
C ALA A 182 9.81 -7.99 10.11
N SER A 183 9.06 -7.22 9.31
CA SER A 183 8.03 -7.70 8.38
C SER A 183 8.49 -9.00 7.73
N SER A 184 7.85 -10.12 8.05
CA SER A 184 8.18 -11.36 7.37
C SER A 184 7.95 -11.13 5.88
N LYS A 185 9.01 -11.30 5.08
CA LYS A 185 8.98 -11.00 3.63
C LYS A 185 7.88 -11.78 2.89
N ASN A 186 7.31 -12.81 3.51
CA ASN A 186 6.35 -13.73 2.91
C ASN A 186 5.00 -13.79 3.66
N GLY A 187 4.70 -12.82 4.53
CA GLY A 187 3.38 -12.75 5.17
C GLY A 187 2.24 -12.49 4.18
N PRO A 188 0.98 -12.77 4.55
CA PRO A 188 -0.15 -12.53 3.66
C PRO A 188 -0.31 -11.02 3.41
N ARG A 189 -0.37 -10.64 2.13
CA ARG A 189 -0.41 -9.25 1.66
C ARG A 189 -1.67 -9.00 0.84
N ARG A 190 -2.25 -7.80 0.98
CA ARG A 190 -3.31 -7.29 0.10
C ARG A 190 -2.68 -6.45 -1.00
N ARG A 191 -3.12 -6.69 -2.24
CA ARG A 191 -2.79 -5.87 -3.42
C ARG A 191 -3.97 -4.97 -3.76
N SER A 192 -3.69 -3.72 -4.11
CA SER A 192 -4.64 -2.73 -4.60
C SER A 192 -4.12 -2.15 -5.90
N LEU A 193 -4.88 -2.29 -7.00
CA LEU A 193 -4.50 -1.77 -8.30
C LEU A 193 -4.55 -0.23 -8.26
N ILE A 194 -3.44 0.41 -8.63
CA ILE A 194 -3.33 1.87 -8.71
C ILE A 194 -3.50 2.34 -10.15
N ALA A 195 -2.84 1.66 -11.08
CA ALA A 195 -2.86 1.99 -12.49
C ALA A 195 -2.53 0.76 -13.34
N GLU A 196 -3.08 0.71 -14.55
CA GLU A 196 -2.83 -0.31 -15.56
C GLU A 196 -2.42 0.38 -16.87
N TYR A 197 -1.36 -0.13 -17.47
CA TYR A 197 -0.76 0.43 -18.67
C TYR A 197 -0.65 -0.65 -19.74
N HIS A 198 -1.06 -0.31 -20.96
CA HIS A 198 -0.88 -1.17 -22.13
C HIS A 198 0.47 -0.88 -22.76
N LEU A 199 1.33 -1.91 -22.84
CA LEU A 199 2.70 -1.74 -23.33
C LEU A 199 2.76 -1.58 -24.85
N ALA A 200 1.70 -1.96 -25.59
CA ALA A 200 1.56 -1.63 -27.01
C ALA A 200 1.64 -0.12 -27.28
N ASN A 201 1.25 0.72 -26.30
CA ASN A 201 1.34 2.17 -26.43
C ASN A 201 2.79 2.66 -26.56
N LEU A 202 3.76 1.93 -26.02
CA LEU A 202 5.20 2.24 -26.13
C LEU A 202 5.70 2.09 -27.57
N THR A 203 5.20 1.07 -28.29
CA THR A 203 5.67 0.72 -29.62
C THR A 203 4.90 1.42 -30.74
N GLU A 204 3.60 1.69 -30.54
CA GLU A 204 2.72 2.17 -31.62
C GLU A 204 2.40 3.66 -31.58
N SER A 205 2.47 4.31 -30.41
CA SER A 205 1.89 5.65 -30.23
C SER A 205 2.77 6.67 -29.50
N SER A 206 3.83 6.25 -28.80
CA SER A 206 4.63 7.17 -28.01
C SER A 206 5.90 7.61 -28.73
N VAL A 207 5.98 8.91 -29.02
CA VAL A 207 7.25 9.57 -29.32
C VAL A 207 8.14 9.46 -28.06
N ALA A 208 9.37 9.00 -28.21
CA ALA A 208 10.32 8.95 -27.11
C ALA A 208 10.45 10.35 -26.48
N PHE A 209 10.20 10.43 -25.17
CA PHE A 209 10.27 11.68 -24.41
C PHE A 209 11.70 12.24 -24.37
N GLY A 210 12.68 11.33 -24.41
CA GLY A 210 14.09 11.67 -24.51
C GLY A 210 14.91 10.41 -24.72
N ALA A 211 16.16 10.56 -25.17
CA ALA A 211 17.06 9.44 -25.37
C ALA A 211 18.50 9.86 -25.08
N ASP A 212 19.30 8.95 -24.56
CA ASP A 212 20.76 9.12 -24.44
C ASP A 212 21.50 8.12 -25.34
N LYS A 213 22.76 7.80 -25.07
CA LYS A 213 23.54 6.84 -25.87
C LYS A 213 23.08 5.39 -25.72
N LEU A 214 22.45 5.03 -24.59
CA LEU A 214 22.14 3.65 -24.20
C LEU A 214 20.63 3.39 -24.08
N VAL A 215 19.88 4.39 -23.63
CA VAL A 215 18.49 4.27 -23.20
C VAL A 215 17.59 5.26 -23.93
N GLU A 216 16.41 4.77 -24.33
CA GLU A 216 15.28 5.58 -24.79
C GLU A 216 14.21 5.64 -23.70
N LEU A 217 13.62 6.81 -23.52
CA LEU A 217 12.75 7.10 -22.39
C LEU A 217 11.34 7.38 -22.89
N PHE A 218 10.38 6.67 -22.33
CA PHE A 218 8.98 6.73 -22.70
C PHE A 218 8.13 7.10 -21.51
N SER A 219 7.11 7.94 -21.73
CA SER A 219 6.15 8.33 -20.70
C SER A 219 4.81 7.63 -20.95
N LEU A 220 4.35 6.90 -19.95
CA LEU A 220 3.04 6.26 -19.90
C LEU A 220 2.18 6.98 -18.87
N ASN A 221 1.03 7.48 -19.32
CA ASN A 221 0.12 8.20 -18.45
C ASN A 221 -0.79 7.24 -17.67
N PRO A 222 -1.02 7.50 -16.36
CA PRO A 222 -0.53 8.65 -15.59
C PRO A 222 0.80 8.41 -14.85
N GLY A 223 1.82 9.25 -15.11
CA GLY A 223 2.98 9.39 -14.20
C GLY A 223 3.97 8.22 -14.15
N LEU A 224 3.97 7.33 -15.15
CA LEU A 224 4.93 6.25 -15.30
C LEU A 224 5.96 6.58 -16.38
N LEU A 225 7.23 6.33 -16.11
CA LEU A 225 8.35 6.46 -17.04
C LEU A 225 9.00 5.09 -17.23
N VAL A 226 9.24 4.72 -18.48
CA VAL A 226 9.87 3.45 -18.85
C VAL A 226 11.12 3.76 -19.67
N GLY A 227 12.27 3.28 -19.21
CA GLY A 227 13.52 3.34 -19.96
C GLY A 227 13.75 2.00 -20.67
N LEU A 228 14.02 2.04 -21.98
CA LEU A 228 14.33 0.88 -22.80
C LEU A 228 15.78 0.95 -23.31
N TRP A 229 16.48 -0.18 -23.36
CA TRP A 229 17.79 -0.27 -23.99
C TRP A 229 17.67 -0.20 -25.52
N LYS A 230 18.42 0.71 -26.14
CA LYS A 230 18.41 0.93 -27.60
C LYS A 230 18.77 -0.32 -28.41
N GLU A 231 19.68 -1.15 -27.91
CA GLU A 231 20.21 -2.30 -28.66
C GLU A 231 19.33 -3.55 -28.58
N LYS A 232 18.52 -3.68 -27.53
CA LYS A 232 17.85 -4.96 -27.19
C LYS A 232 16.33 -4.86 -27.04
N ASN A 233 15.76 -3.67 -27.14
CA ASN A 233 14.34 -3.42 -26.84
C ASN A 233 13.91 -4.02 -25.49
N GLU A 234 14.83 -4.03 -24.52
CA GLU A 234 14.64 -4.57 -23.18
C GLU A 234 14.40 -3.43 -22.20
N ILE A 235 13.58 -3.68 -21.18
CA ILE A 235 13.36 -2.69 -20.12
C ILE A 235 14.67 -2.52 -19.33
N ALA A 236 15.17 -1.29 -19.27
CA ALA A 236 16.29 -0.92 -18.41
C ALA A 236 15.79 -0.66 -16.97
N PHE A 237 14.82 0.23 -16.86
CA PHE A 237 14.20 0.60 -15.59
C PHE A 237 12.77 1.08 -15.79
N VAL A 238 12.00 1.05 -14.72
CA VAL A 238 10.67 1.68 -14.64
C VAL A 238 10.66 2.62 -13.46
N THR A 239 10.11 3.82 -13.64
CA THR A 239 9.94 4.81 -12.59
C THR A 239 8.48 5.24 -12.52
N ALA A 240 7.87 5.20 -11.34
CA ALA A 240 6.55 5.78 -11.11
C ALA A 240 6.69 7.00 -10.20
N SER A 241 6.07 8.11 -10.58
CA SER A 241 5.90 9.28 -9.70
C SER A 241 4.47 9.33 -9.22
N LEU A 242 4.27 9.16 -7.90
CA LEU A 242 2.96 9.12 -7.27
C LEU A 242 2.80 10.32 -6.35
N HIS A 243 1.91 11.24 -6.71
CA HIS A 243 1.53 12.37 -5.87
C HIS A 243 0.84 11.90 -4.58
N TYR A 244 1.10 12.56 -3.44
CA TYR A 244 0.55 12.15 -2.14
C TYR A 244 -0.95 12.35 -2.00
N HIS A 245 -1.57 13.15 -2.88
CA HIS A 245 -3.02 13.32 -2.87
C HIS A 245 -3.74 11.97 -2.92
N GLN A 246 -4.33 11.62 -1.78
CA GLN A 246 -5.06 10.38 -1.53
C GLN A 246 -4.30 9.10 -1.91
N LEU A 247 -2.96 9.15 -1.82
CA LEU A 247 -2.09 8.04 -2.21
C LEU A 247 -2.35 6.80 -1.35
N ILE A 248 -2.59 7.00 -0.06
CA ILE A 248 -2.88 5.91 0.88
C ILE A 248 -4.22 5.27 0.52
N GLU A 249 -5.28 6.04 0.23
CA GLU A 249 -6.56 5.45 -0.20
C GLU A 249 -6.41 4.68 -1.51
N ARG A 250 -5.79 5.29 -2.53
CA ARG A 250 -5.55 4.66 -3.84
C ARG A 250 -4.76 3.36 -3.74
N SER A 251 -3.81 3.31 -2.80
CA SER A 251 -2.92 2.15 -2.61
C SER A 251 -3.50 1.07 -1.70
N THR A 252 -4.66 1.28 -1.06
CA THR A 252 -5.16 0.37 -0.01
C THR A 252 -6.64 0.01 -0.10
N LEU A 253 -7.48 0.89 -0.65
CA LEU A 253 -8.93 0.70 -0.71
C LEU A 253 -9.39 -0.03 -1.97
N GLY A 254 -8.56 -0.08 -3.02
CA GLY A 254 -8.84 -0.82 -4.24
C GLY A 254 -8.77 -2.34 -4.08
N SER A 255 -8.98 -3.03 -5.19
CA SER A 255 -8.85 -4.48 -5.29
C SER A 255 -7.71 -4.86 -6.25
N PRO A 256 -7.32 -6.14 -6.34
CA PRO A 256 -6.33 -6.58 -7.32
C PRO A 256 -6.75 -6.37 -8.78
N THR A 257 -8.04 -6.17 -9.05
CA THR A 257 -8.59 -6.07 -10.41
C THR A 257 -9.23 -4.72 -10.71
N VAL A 258 -9.60 -3.96 -9.66
CA VAL A 258 -10.36 -2.71 -9.78
C VAL A 258 -9.62 -1.60 -9.04
N GLN A 259 -9.36 -0.52 -9.77
CA GLN A 259 -8.76 0.70 -9.22
C GLN A 259 -9.73 1.37 -8.24
N TYR A 260 -9.19 2.02 -7.22
CA TYR A 260 -9.99 2.85 -6.33
C TYR A 260 -10.32 4.18 -7.03
N THR A 261 -11.58 4.39 -7.37
CA THR A 261 -12.07 5.66 -7.92
C THR A 261 -12.44 6.61 -6.79
N LEU A 262 -11.88 7.81 -6.85
CA LEU A 262 -12.16 8.87 -5.91
C LEU A 262 -13.56 9.45 -6.14
N PRO A 263 -14.28 9.85 -5.09
CA PRO A 263 -15.49 10.63 -5.28
C PRO A 263 -15.13 11.90 -6.08
N PRO A 264 -15.90 12.25 -7.12
CA PRO A 264 -15.60 13.41 -7.94
C PRO A 264 -15.58 14.66 -7.05
N ASN A 265 -14.53 15.46 -7.20
CA ASN A 265 -14.46 16.76 -6.53
C ASN A 265 -15.63 17.60 -7.04
N LYS A 266 -16.49 18.08 -6.14
CA LYS A 266 -17.55 19.03 -6.49
C LYS A 266 -16.95 20.42 -6.35
N PRO A 267 -16.65 21.14 -7.46
CA PRO A 267 -16.18 22.51 -7.35
C PRO A 267 -17.24 23.32 -6.63
N ILE A 268 -16.80 24.23 -5.76
CA ILE A 268 -17.70 25.20 -5.15
C ILE A 268 -18.15 26.13 -6.30
N LEU A 269 -19.41 26.58 -6.29
CA LEU A 269 -20.00 27.35 -7.39
C LEU A 269 -19.19 28.62 -7.78
N ASP A 270 -18.34 29.11 -6.88
CA ASP A 270 -17.50 30.29 -7.04
C ASP A 270 -16.08 29.98 -7.58
N ASP A 271 -15.70 28.71 -7.76
CA ASP A 271 -14.32 28.33 -8.13
C ASP A 271 -14.00 28.50 -9.63
N VAL A 272 -15.03 28.67 -10.48
CA VAL A 272 -14.89 28.79 -11.93
C VAL A 272 -15.53 30.09 -12.39
N ASP A 273 -14.70 31.13 -12.48
CA ASP A 273 -15.11 32.42 -13.00
C ASP A 273 -15.34 32.33 -14.52
N PRO A 274 -16.46 32.86 -15.06
CA PRO A 274 -16.76 32.79 -16.49
C PRO A 274 -15.79 33.60 -17.39
N GLU A 275 -15.13 34.64 -16.87
CA GLU A 275 -14.09 35.42 -17.57
C GLU A 275 -12.67 34.88 -17.32
N TYR A 276 -12.35 34.49 -16.08
CA TYR A 276 -10.98 34.16 -15.65
C TYR A 276 -10.72 32.67 -15.40
N GLY A 277 -11.71 31.80 -15.57
CA GLY A 277 -11.56 30.36 -15.37
C GLY A 277 -11.24 29.99 -13.92
N LEU A 278 -10.35 29.00 -13.74
CA LEU A 278 -9.86 28.61 -12.42
C LEU A 278 -8.97 29.74 -11.86
N HIS A 279 -9.29 30.24 -10.68
CA HIS A 279 -8.56 31.33 -10.02
C HIS A 279 -8.19 30.94 -8.58
N ASN A 280 -7.21 31.65 -8.02
CA ASN A 280 -6.70 31.44 -6.65
C ASN A 280 -6.17 30.01 -6.37
N TYR A 281 -5.59 29.34 -7.36
CA TYR A 281 -4.91 28.06 -7.13
C TYR A 281 -3.43 28.26 -6.86
N ASP A 282 -2.87 27.37 -6.04
CA ASP A 282 -1.45 27.32 -5.74
C ASP A 282 -0.79 26.24 -6.60
N LEU A 283 0.27 26.58 -7.30
CA LEU A 283 1.10 25.65 -8.05
C LEU A 283 2.37 25.34 -7.27
N HIS A 284 2.55 24.09 -6.91
CA HIS A 284 3.82 23.58 -6.40
C HIS A 284 4.55 22.84 -7.52
N LEU A 285 5.78 23.27 -7.81
CA LEU A 285 6.64 22.66 -8.83
C LEU A 285 7.87 22.08 -8.14
N ASP A 286 8.11 20.78 -8.36
CA ASP A 286 9.30 20.07 -7.90
C ASP A 286 9.94 19.36 -9.11
N MET A 287 11.21 19.68 -9.34
CA MET A 287 12.06 19.09 -10.37
C MET A 287 13.27 18.45 -9.70
N HIS A 288 13.41 17.14 -9.88
CA HIS A 288 14.43 16.36 -9.22
C HIS A 288 15.01 15.27 -10.13
N SER A 289 16.24 14.85 -9.85
CA SER A 289 16.85 13.62 -10.38
C SER A 289 17.36 12.78 -9.23
N GLY A 290 16.77 11.60 -9.05
CA GLY A 290 17.07 10.71 -7.92
C GLY A 290 16.90 11.42 -6.56
N SER A 291 18.00 11.55 -5.83
CA SER A 291 18.05 12.27 -4.54
C SER A 291 18.23 13.78 -4.67
N CYS A 292 18.69 14.28 -5.82
CA CYS A 292 18.98 15.70 -6.01
C CYS A 292 17.72 16.45 -6.45
N THR A 293 17.44 17.59 -5.84
CA THR A 293 16.38 18.52 -6.25
C THR A 293 17.04 19.71 -6.93
N PHE A 294 16.60 20.04 -8.14
CA PHE A 294 17.12 21.15 -8.94
C PHE A 294 16.27 22.41 -8.80
N LEU A 295 14.95 22.24 -8.72
CA LEU A 295 14.01 23.33 -8.58
C LEU A 295 12.86 22.86 -7.69
N CYS A 296 12.58 23.61 -6.64
CA CYS A 296 11.39 23.43 -5.82
C CYS A 296 10.83 24.83 -5.53
N GLY A 297 9.58 25.07 -5.91
CA GLY A 297 8.96 26.38 -5.79
C GLY A 297 7.45 26.26 -5.61
N THR A 298 6.88 27.16 -4.82
CA THR A 298 5.43 27.29 -4.64
C THR A 298 5.00 28.67 -5.11
N PHE A 299 4.12 28.70 -6.09
CA PHE A 299 3.55 29.90 -6.67
C PHE A 299 2.11 30.00 -6.22
N LYS A 300 1.77 31.09 -5.54
CA LYS A 300 0.45 31.28 -4.93
C LYS A 300 -0.43 32.20 -5.74
N ASN A 301 -1.74 32.06 -5.57
CA ASN A 301 -2.76 32.93 -6.17
C ASN A 301 -2.65 33.04 -7.69
N LEU A 302 -2.43 31.91 -8.36
CA LEU A 302 -2.42 31.86 -9.82
C LEU A 302 -3.85 31.93 -10.37
N PHE A 303 -3.97 32.51 -11.55
CA PHE A 303 -5.21 32.62 -12.30
C PHE A 303 -4.95 32.27 -13.77
N CYS A 304 -5.89 31.56 -14.39
CA CYS A 304 -5.69 31.02 -15.73
C CYS A 304 -6.75 31.61 -16.69
N ARG A 305 -6.40 32.71 -17.37
CA ARG A 305 -7.31 33.32 -18.36
C ARG A 305 -7.65 32.32 -19.46
N LYS A 306 -8.93 32.22 -19.81
CA LYS A 306 -9.39 31.38 -20.91
C LYS A 306 -8.72 31.83 -22.22
N GLY A 307 -7.75 31.06 -22.72
CA GLY A 307 -7.15 31.26 -24.05
C GLY A 307 -5.78 31.95 -24.11
N ARG A 308 -5.08 32.22 -23.01
CA ARG A 308 -3.66 32.63 -23.04
C ARG A 308 -2.86 31.95 -21.93
N VAL A 309 -1.85 31.19 -22.33
CA VAL A 309 -0.74 30.80 -21.47
C VAL A 309 0.36 31.82 -21.77
N ASP A 310 0.35 32.94 -21.05
CA ASP A 310 1.42 33.95 -21.09
C ASP A 310 2.41 33.68 -19.93
#